data_AF-A0A661N0G7-F1
#
_entry.id   AF-A0A661N0G7-F1
#
_cell.length_a   1.000
_cell.length_b   1.000
_cell.length_c   1.000
_cell.angle_alpha   90.00
_cell.angle_beta   90.00
_cell.angle_gamma   90.00
#
_symmetry.space_group_name_H-M   'P 1'
#
loop_
_entity.id
_entity.type
_entity.pdbx_description
1 polymer ?
#
loop_
_entity_poly.entity_id
_entity_poly.type
_entity_poly.pdbx_seq_one_letter_code
_entity_poly.pdbx_strand_id
1 'polypeptide(L)'
;MMGPLLIGIYVFVLASFVGFEMITKVPPTLHTPLMSGANAISGITVVGAVAAATSGAPTVANVLGALAIVTATINVVGGFLVTDRMLRMFGKKRK
;
A
#
# COMPACT_ATOMS: atom_id res chain seq x y z
N MET A 1 -26.69 -9.27 15.54
CA MET A 1 -25.25 -9.22 15.16
C MET A 1 -25.14 -8.36 13.91
N MET A 2 -24.15 -7.47 13.81
CA MET A 2 -23.94 -6.65 12.60
C MET A 2 -23.40 -7.53 11.46
N GLY A 3 -23.91 -7.37 10.24
CA GLY A 3 -23.48 -8.15 9.08
C GLY A 3 -22.07 -7.78 8.60
N PRO A 4 -21.34 -8.69 7.91
CA PRO A 4 -19.97 -8.43 7.44
C PRO A 4 -19.82 -7.18 6.57
N LEU A 5 -20.81 -6.91 5.70
CA LEU A 5 -20.84 -5.70 4.87
C LEU A 5 -20.92 -4.44 5.72
N LEU A 6 -21.79 -4.44 6.74
CA LEU A 6 -21.94 -3.29 7.62
C LEU A 6 -20.64 -3.02 8.37
N ILE A 7 -20.00 -4.06 8.90
CA ILE A 7 -18.67 -3.96 9.55
C ILE A 7 -17.64 -3.39 8.58
N GLY A 8 -17.60 -3.86 7.33
CA GLY A 8 -16.68 -3.36 6.30
C GLY A 8 -16.89 -1.87 6.00
N ILE A 9 -18.13 -1.41 5.91
CA ILE A 9 -18.46 0.01 5.72
C ILE A 9 -18.02 0.83 6.93
N TYR A 10 -18.29 0.36 8.16
CA TYR A 10 -17.85 1.03 9.38
C TYR A 10 -16.32 1.20 9.41
N VAL A 11 -15.57 0.13 9.09
CA VAL A 11 -14.10 0.18 9.03
C VAL A 11 -13.63 1.14 7.93
N PHE A 12 -14.23 1.08 6.75
CA PHE A 12 -13.87 1.95 5.62
C PHE A 12 -14.04 3.43 5.96
N VAL A 13 -15.19 3.80 6.53
CA VAL A 13 -15.48 5.19 6.91
C VAL A 13 -14.50 5.67 7.98
N LEU A 14 -14.34 4.91 9.07
CA LEU A 14 -13.44 5.30 10.16
C LEU A 14 -11.97 5.38 9.70
N ALA A 15 -11.50 4.42 8.89
CA ALA A 15 -10.14 4.44 8.34
C ALA A 15 -9.91 5.66 7.43
N SER A 16 -10.92 6.07 6.65
CA SER A 16 -10.83 7.27 5.81
C SER A 16 -10.67 8.55 6.64
N PHE A 17 -11.43 8.69 7.73
CA PHE A 17 -11.28 9.81 8.66
C PHE A 17 -9.90 9.82 9.34
N VAL A 18 -9.42 8.65 9.79
CA VAL A 18 -8.08 8.53 10.40
C VAL A 18 -6.99 8.90 9.40
N GLY A 19 -7.11 8.47 8.14
CA GLY A 19 -6.17 8.82 7.07
C GLY A 19 -6.11 10.33 6.82
N PHE A 20 -7.27 10.99 6.74
CA PHE A 20 -7.35 12.45 6.60
C PHE A 20 -6.67 13.18 7.76
N GLU A 21 -7.01 12.80 8.99
CA GLU A 21 -6.48 13.43 10.22
C GLU A 21 -4.99 13.17 10.45
N MET A 22 -4.45 12.06 9.93
CA MET A 22 -3.01 11.82 9.93
C MET A 22 -2.28 12.74 8.96
N ILE A 23 -2.77 12.88 7.73
CA ILE A 23 -2.09 13.65 6.67
C ILE A 23 -2.05 15.14 7.00
N THR A 24 -3.12 15.69 7.59
CA THR A 24 -3.19 17.12 7.96
C THR A 24 -2.13 17.55 8.97
N LYS A 25 -1.52 16.60 9.71
CA LYS A 25 -0.50 16.86 10.74
C LYS A 25 0.93 16.69 10.24
N VAL A 26 1.13 16.36 8.96
CA VAL A 26 2.46 16.16 8.39
C VAL A 26 3.07 17.52 8.00
N PRO A 27 4.31 17.84 8.41
CA PRO A 27 4.96 19.08 8.01
C PRO A 27 5.24 19.11 6.49
N PRO A 28 5.24 20.29 5.84
CA PRO A 28 5.45 20.44 4.40
C PRO A 28 6.71 19.76 3.85
N THR A 29 7.78 19.72 4.65
CA THR A 29 9.06 19.09 4.31
C THR A 29 8.95 17.59 4.05
N LEU A 30 7.92 16.93 4.60
CA LEU A 30 7.70 15.49 4.46
C LEU A 30 6.67 15.13 3.38
N HIS A 31 6.09 16.08 2.63
CA HIS A 31 5.06 15.76 1.63
C HIS A 31 5.56 14.79 0.53
N THR A 32 6.78 14.97 0.05
CA THR A 32 7.35 14.08 -0.97
C THR A 32 7.68 12.69 -0.42
N PRO A 33 8.35 12.54 0.74
CA PRO A 33 8.46 11.24 1.42
C PRO A 33 7.11 10.59 1.74
N LEU A 34 6.12 11.38 2.15
CA LEU A 34 4.76 10.91 2.47
C LEU A 34 4.07 10.35 1.22
N MET A 35 4.16 11.06 0.08
CA MET A 35 3.63 10.60 -1.19
C MET A 35 4.27 9.27 -1.60
N SER A 36 5.60 9.16 -1.49
CA SER A 36 6.31 7.89 -1.76
C SER A 36 5.89 6.77 -0.79
N GLY A 37 5.74 7.08 0.50
CA GLY A 37 5.32 6.14 1.52
C GLY A 37 3.89 5.63 1.32
N ALA A 38 2.96 6.51 0.96
CA ALA A 38 1.59 6.13 0.62
C ALA A 38 1.54 5.22 -0.62
N ASN A 39 2.40 5.47 -1.61
CA ASN A 39 2.57 4.57 -2.75
C ASN A 39 3.11 3.20 -2.32
N ALA A 40 4.12 3.14 -1.43
CA ALA A 40 4.63 1.88 -0.88
C ALA A 40 3.55 1.07 -0.14
N ILE A 41 2.70 1.73 0.64
CA ILE A 41 1.58 1.11 1.37
C ILE A 41 0.53 0.54 0.39
N SER A 42 0.30 1.20 -0.75
CA SER A 42 -0.59 0.68 -1.81
C SER A 42 -0.14 -0.68 -2.37
N GLY A 43 1.14 -1.06 -2.14
CA GLY A 43 1.67 -2.39 -2.40
C GLY A 43 0.96 -3.53 -1.65
N ILE A 44 0.08 -3.23 -0.68
CA ILE A 44 -0.80 -4.23 -0.04
C ILE A 44 -1.66 -5.03 -1.03
N THR A 45 -1.84 -4.49 -2.24
CA THR A 45 -2.43 -5.20 -3.39
C THR A 45 -1.81 -6.58 -3.66
N VAL A 46 -0.57 -6.83 -3.23
CA VAL A 46 0.07 -8.15 -3.29
C VAL A 46 -0.73 -9.24 -2.57
N VAL A 47 -1.42 -8.90 -1.46
CA VAL A 47 -2.28 -9.85 -0.73
C VAL A 47 -3.46 -10.27 -1.61
N GLY A 48 -4.08 -9.31 -2.29
CA GLY A 48 -5.15 -9.58 -3.25
C GLY A 48 -4.66 -10.38 -4.46
N ALA A 49 -3.47 -10.06 -4.98
CA ALA A 49 -2.86 -10.77 -6.11
C ALA A 49 -2.58 -12.25 -5.78
N VAL A 50 -2.03 -12.53 -4.60
CA VAL A 50 -1.79 -13.91 -4.14
C VAL A 50 -3.10 -14.65 -3.92
N ALA A 51 -4.11 -14.01 -3.31
CA ALA A 51 -5.41 -14.63 -3.09
C ALA A 51 -6.16 -14.94 -4.41
N ALA A 52 -5.99 -14.10 -5.44
CA ALA A 52 -6.63 -14.26 -6.74
C ALA A 52 -5.85 -15.16 -7.72
N ALA A 53 -4.60 -15.52 -7.42
CA ALA A 53 -3.74 -16.26 -8.34
C ALA A 53 -4.28 -17.67 -8.68
N THR A 54 -5.20 -18.22 -7.87
CA THR A 54 -5.73 -19.59 -8.02
C THR A 54 -7.22 -19.64 -8.38
N SER A 55 -7.86 -18.51 -8.68
CA SER A 55 -9.32 -18.41 -8.74
C SER A 55 -9.96 -18.56 -10.13
N GLY A 56 -9.27 -19.10 -11.15
CA GLY A 56 -9.84 -19.16 -12.51
C GLY A 56 -9.33 -20.29 -13.42
N ALA A 57 -9.75 -20.23 -14.69
CA ALA A 57 -9.38 -21.20 -15.73
C ALA A 57 -7.85 -21.21 -15.98
N PRO A 58 -7.24 -22.39 -16.17
CA PRO A 58 -5.84 -22.63 -15.83
C PRO A 58 -4.83 -21.80 -16.61
N THR A 59 -5.13 -21.36 -17.83
CA THR A 59 -4.13 -20.65 -18.66
C THR A 59 -4.17 -19.13 -18.47
N VAL A 60 -5.34 -18.51 -18.58
CA VAL A 60 -5.46 -17.04 -18.49
C VAL A 60 -5.35 -16.56 -17.05
N ALA A 61 -5.96 -17.27 -16.10
CA ALA A 61 -5.90 -16.90 -14.68
C ALA A 61 -4.48 -17.00 -14.13
N ASN A 62 -3.71 -18.03 -14.54
CA ASN A 62 -2.33 -18.18 -14.09
C ASN A 62 -1.41 -17.08 -14.65
N VAL A 63 -1.58 -16.70 -15.92
CA VAL A 63 -0.79 -15.61 -16.53
C VAL A 63 -1.12 -14.27 -15.87
N LEU A 64 -2.41 -13.94 -15.71
CA LEU A 64 -2.82 -12.70 -15.05
C LEU A 64 -2.44 -12.68 -13.57
N GLY A 65 -2.57 -13.80 -12.87
CA GLY A 65 -2.15 -13.95 -11.47
C GLY A 65 -0.63 -13.75 -11.31
N ALA A 66 0.17 -14.35 -12.18
CA ALA A 66 1.62 -14.14 -12.19
C ALA A 66 1.98 -12.67 -12.46
N LEU A 67 1.36 -12.02 -13.44
CA LEU A 67 1.54 -10.59 -13.72
C LEU A 67 1.12 -9.70 -12.54
N ALA A 68 -0.01 -10.02 -11.90
CA ALA A 68 -0.50 -9.28 -10.73
C ALA A 68 0.48 -9.38 -9.55
N ILE A 69 1.01 -10.58 -9.28
CA ILE A 69 2.00 -10.77 -8.21
C ILE A 69 3.30 -10.01 -8.54
N VAL A 70 3.81 -10.10 -9.78
CA VAL A 70 5.04 -9.41 -10.19
C VAL A 70 4.90 -7.90 -10.05
N THR A 71 3.82 -7.33 -10.60
CA THR A 71 3.56 -5.88 -10.56
C THR A 71 3.33 -5.37 -9.13
N ALA A 72 2.58 -6.10 -8.31
CA ALA A 72 2.40 -5.77 -6.89
C ALA A 72 3.71 -5.84 -6.10
N THR A 73 4.56 -6.83 -6.41
CA THR A 73 5.88 -6.98 -5.78
C THR A 73 6.80 -5.82 -6.15
N ILE A 74 6.80 -5.39 -7.42
CA ILE A 74 7.56 -4.22 -7.87
C ILE A 74 7.09 -2.96 -7.12
N ASN A 75 5.77 -2.78 -6.97
CA ASN A 75 5.21 -1.64 -6.23
C ASN A 75 5.67 -1.63 -4.77
N VAL A 76 5.47 -2.73 -4.03
CA VAL A 76 5.81 -2.78 -2.60
C VAL A 76 7.32 -2.63 -2.38
N VAL A 77 8.16 -3.38 -3.10
CA VAL A 77 9.63 -3.32 -2.92
C VAL A 77 10.18 -1.97 -3.36
N GLY A 78 9.82 -1.52 -4.58
CA GLY A 78 10.28 -0.24 -5.10
C GLY A 78 9.82 0.94 -4.24
N GLY A 79 8.57 0.93 -3.81
CA GLY A 79 8.00 1.94 -2.94
C GLY A 79 8.73 2.07 -1.60
N PHE A 80 8.99 0.96 -0.92
CA PHE A 80 9.71 0.99 0.37
C PHE A 80 11.18 1.39 0.20
N LEU A 81 11.87 0.93 -0.85
CA LEU A 81 13.26 1.32 -1.12
C LEU A 81 13.41 2.82 -1.39
N VAL A 82 12.52 3.40 -2.22
CA VAL A 82 12.53 4.82 -2.53
C VAL A 82 12.19 5.65 -1.28
N THR A 83 11.19 5.21 -0.51
CA THR A 83 10.80 5.90 0.72
C THR A 83 11.92 5.89 1.76
N ASP A 84 12.60 4.76 1.96
CA ASP A 84 13.77 4.67 2.85
C ASP A 84 14.89 5.63 2.41
N ARG A 85 15.22 5.65 1.11
CA ARG A 85 16.21 6.61 0.56
C ARG A 85 15.82 8.06 0.83
N MET A 86 14.53 8.40 0.71
CA MET A 86 14.05 9.75 0.99
C MET A 86 14.14 10.10 2.47
N LEU A 87 13.73 9.19 3.36
CA LEU A 87 13.74 9.42 4.81
C LEU A 87 15.16 9.52 5.37
N ARG A 88 16.13 8.80 4.79
CA ARG A 88 17.55 8.92 5.15
C ARG A 88 18.12 10.34 4.97
N MET A 89 17.53 11.17 4.10
CA MET A 89 17.94 12.57 3.93
C MET A 89 17.61 13.45 5.15
N PHE A 90 16.68 13.01 6.00
CA PHE A 90 16.32 13.66 7.26
C PHE A 90 17.09 13.12 8.47
N GLY A 91 17.84 12.02 8.30
CA GLY A 91 18.71 11.47 9.33
C GLY A 91 19.93 12.36 9.59
N LYS A 92 20.34 12.48 10.85
CA LYS A 92 21.60 13.14 11.21
C LYS A 92 22.75 12.45 10.48
N LYS A 93 23.58 13.19 9.73
CA LYS A 93 24.85 12.64 9.19
C LYS A 93 25.62 12.05 10.38
N ARG A 94 25.87 10.74 10.36
CA ARG A 94 26.78 10.10 11.30
C ARG A 94 28.14 10.79 11.12
N LYS A 95 28.62 11.47 12.17
CA LYS A 95 29.99 12.01 12.19
C LYS A 95 30.99 10.87 12.05
#